data_AF-A0A418GK46-F1
#
_entry.id   AF-A0A418GK46-F1
#
_cell.length_a   1.000
_cell.length_b   1.000
_cell.length_c   1.000
_cell.angle_alpha   90.00
_cell.angle_beta   90.00
_cell.angle_gamma   90.00
#
_symmetry.space_group_name_H-M   'P 1'
#
loop_
_entity.id
_entity.type
_entity.pdbx_description
1 polymer ?
#
loop_
_entity_poly.entity_id
_entity_poly.type
_entity_poly.pdbx_seq_one_letter_code
_entity_poly.pdbx_strand_id
1 'polypeptide(L)'
;YGWRFTGSETSSQALSSAQAIISANPGLNRAIRLRRQKESGAIFNGIIHKNEQYDATLCNPPFHDSAAAARAGSERKRRNLGLN
;
A
#
# COMPACT_ATOMS: atom_id res chain seq x y z
N TYR A 1 -13.52 11.47 -10.65
CA TYR A 1 -12.40 12.22 -10.07
C TYR A 1 -11.00 11.82 -10.56
N GLY A 2 -10.81 10.81 -11.42
CA GLY A 2 -9.60 10.70 -12.28
C GLY A 2 -8.22 10.54 -11.61
N TRP A 3 -8.15 10.46 -10.29
CA TRP A 3 -6.90 10.38 -9.53
C TRP A 3 -6.02 9.21 -9.97
N ARG A 4 -4.70 9.46 -9.96
CA ARG A 4 -3.68 8.45 -10.16
C ARG A 4 -2.77 8.39 -8.94
N PHE A 5 -2.35 7.19 -8.58
CA PHE A 5 -1.58 6.93 -7.37
C PHE A 5 -0.30 6.19 -7.68
N THR A 6 0.76 6.51 -6.93
CA THR A 6 1.94 5.67 -6.77
C THR A 6 1.96 5.16 -5.34
N GLY A 7 1.80 3.85 -5.15
CA GLY A 7 1.96 3.20 -3.86
C GLY A 7 3.40 2.72 -3.67
N SER A 8 4.06 3.17 -2.61
CA SER A 8 5.37 2.67 -2.20
C SER A 8 5.26 1.71 -1.01
N GLU A 9 6.09 0.67 -1.02
CA GLU A 9 6.15 -0.29 0.09
C GLU A 9 7.56 -0.90 0.20
N THR A 10 8.00 -1.15 1.43
CA THR A 10 9.28 -1.76 1.78
C THR A 10 9.24 -3.29 1.81
N SER A 11 8.09 -3.90 2.08
CA SER A 11 7.89 -5.35 2.10
C SER A 11 7.54 -5.91 0.71
N SER A 12 8.30 -6.89 0.22
CA SER A 12 7.98 -7.61 -1.04
C SER A 12 6.62 -8.27 -0.96
N GLN A 13 6.32 -8.90 0.19
CA GLN A 13 5.09 -9.65 0.37
C GLN A 13 3.87 -8.72 0.33
N ALA A 14 3.94 -7.56 0.98
CA ALA A 14 2.88 -6.57 0.94
C ALA A 14 2.72 -5.97 -0.47
N LEU A 15 3.81 -5.72 -1.19
CA LEU A 15 3.77 -5.27 -2.58
C LEU A 15 3.09 -6.31 -3.50
N SER A 16 3.40 -7.59 -3.35
CA SER A 16 2.74 -8.67 -4.10
C SER A 16 1.25 -8.76 -3.79
N SER A 17 0.86 -8.59 -2.52
CA SER A 17 -0.55 -8.54 -2.12
C SER A 17 -1.27 -7.35 -2.76
N ALA A 18 -0.68 -6.15 -2.73
CA ALA A 18 -1.22 -4.97 -3.39
C ALA A 18 -1.36 -5.17 -4.91
N GLN A 19 -0.39 -5.82 -5.55
CA GLN A 19 -0.45 -6.13 -6.97
C GLN A 19 -1.60 -7.10 -7.29
N ALA A 20 -1.82 -8.12 -6.46
CA ALA A 20 -2.94 -9.04 -6.62
C ALA A 20 -4.29 -8.33 -6.52
N ILE A 21 -4.44 -7.40 -5.55
CA ILE A 21 -5.64 -6.57 -5.42
C ILE A 21 -5.87 -5.72 -6.68
N ILE A 22 -4.83 -5.05 -7.19
CA ILE A 22 -4.93 -4.26 -8.42
C ILE A 22 -5.35 -5.13 -9.61
N SER A 23 -4.74 -6.31 -9.75
CA SER A 23 -5.04 -7.24 -10.85
C SER A 23 -6.47 -7.80 -10.78
N ALA A 24 -7.00 -8.01 -9.57
CA ALA A 24 -8.36 -8.51 -9.37
C ALA A 24 -9.47 -7.46 -9.63
N ASN A 25 -9.12 -6.18 -9.77
CA ASN A 25 -10.06 -5.08 -9.91
C ASN A 25 -9.83 -4.33 -11.23
N PRO A 26 -10.56 -4.66 -12.31
CA PRO A 26 -10.39 -4.04 -13.62
C PRO A 26 -10.47 -2.51 -13.55
N GLY A 27 -9.51 -1.84 -14.20
CA GLY A 27 -9.42 -0.38 -14.23
C GLY A 27 -8.41 0.21 -13.26
N LEU A 28 -8.11 -0.47 -12.13
CA LEU A 28 -7.12 0.02 -11.16
C LEU A 28 -5.69 -0.01 -11.69
N ASN A 29 -5.38 -0.96 -12.56
CA ASN A 29 -4.09 -1.09 -13.24
C ASN A 29 -3.69 0.12 -14.11
N ARG A 30 -4.65 0.98 -14.51
CA ARG A 30 -4.36 2.26 -15.18
C ARG A 30 -4.22 3.44 -14.21
N ALA A 31 -4.77 3.29 -13.00
CA ALA A 31 -4.84 4.35 -12.00
C ALA A 31 -3.76 4.23 -10.93
N ILE A 32 -3.26 3.03 -10.65
CA ILE A 32 -2.35 2.75 -9.54
C ILE A 32 -1.07 2.12 -10.07
N ARG A 33 0.07 2.71 -9.70
CA ARG A 33 1.41 2.16 -9.90
C ARG A 33 1.99 1.73 -8.55
N LEU A 34 2.64 0.58 -8.52
CA LEU A 34 3.37 0.13 -7.33
C LEU A 34 4.88 0.32 -7.53
N ARG A 35 5.58 0.73 -6.48
CA ARG A 35 7.05 0.86 -6.49
C ARG A 35 7.64 0.31 -5.19
N ARG A 36 8.65 -0.54 -5.31
CA ARG A 36 9.37 -1.06 -4.14
C ARG A 36 10.29 0.03 -3.58
N GLN A 37 10.13 0.35 -2.31
CA GLN A 37 11.06 1.16 -1.54
C GLN A 37 12.12 0.24 -0.94
N LYS A 38 13.36 0.33 -1.42
CA LYS A 38 14.45 -0.55 -0.95
C LYS A 38 14.95 -0.14 0.43
N GLU A 39 15.04 1.16 0.66
CA GLU A 39 15.54 1.75 1.91
C GLU A 39 14.38 2.37 2.69
N SER A 40 14.08 1.89 3.90
CA SER A 40 12.92 2.33 4.69
C SER A 40 12.94 3.82 5.06
N GLY A 41 14.14 4.41 5.19
CA GLY A 41 14.29 5.85 5.42
C GLY A 41 14.14 6.72 4.16
N ALA A 42 14.21 6.13 2.96
CA ALA A 42 14.10 6.85 1.69
C ALA A 42 12.64 6.92 1.22
N ILE A 43 11.81 7.67 1.95
CA ILE A 43 10.35 7.75 1.71
C ILE A 43 10.04 8.30 0.31
N PHE A 44 10.75 9.37 -0.11
CA PHE A 44 10.56 9.99 -1.43
C PHE A 44 11.70 9.73 -2.41
N ASN A 45 12.93 9.63 -1.91
CA ASN A 45 14.10 9.39 -2.77
C ASN A 45 14.01 8.02 -3.44
N GLY A 46 14.01 7.99 -4.77
CA GLY A 46 13.78 6.78 -5.57
C GLY A 46 12.30 6.42 -5.75
N ILE A 47 11.37 7.07 -5.02
CA ILE A 47 9.92 6.90 -5.17
C ILE A 47 9.29 8.01 -6.04
N ILE A 48 9.81 9.23 -5.97
CA ILE A 48 9.42 10.34 -6.83
C ILE A 48 10.59 10.59 -7.79
N HIS A 49 10.37 10.39 -9.08
CA HIS A 49 11.38 10.65 -10.11
C HIS A 49 11.39 12.13 -10.55
N LYS A 50 12.50 12.56 -11.18
CA LYS A 50 12.76 13.96 -11.59
C LYS A 50 11.65 14.67 -12.37
N ASN A 51 10.75 13.94 -13.02
CA ASN A 51 9.66 14.47 -13.85
C ASN A 51 8.27 14.05 -13.31
N GLU A 52 8.18 13.64 -12.05
CA GLU A 52 6.93 13.30 -11.39
C GLU A 52 6.56 14.42 -10.41
N GLN A 53 5.30 14.85 -10.44
CA GLN A 53 4.71 15.78 -9.48
C GLN A 53 3.47 15.12 -8.89
N TYR A 54 3.22 15.38 -7.60
CA TYR A 54 2.09 14.83 -6.87
C TYR A 54 1.38 15.96 -6.14
N ASP A 55 0.07 16.06 -6.29
CA ASP A 55 -0.74 17.08 -5.62
C ASP A 55 -0.82 16.84 -4.10
N ALA A 56 -0.70 15.58 -3.68
CA ALA A 56 -0.76 15.18 -2.28
C ALA A 56 0.11 13.94 -2.01
N THR A 57 0.56 13.82 -0.77
CA THR A 57 1.14 12.57 -0.24
C THR A 57 0.34 12.13 0.97
N LEU A 58 0.21 10.81 1.13
CA LEU A 58 -0.42 10.18 2.29
C LEU A 58 0.50 9.09 2.82
N CYS A 59 0.61 8.96 4.12
CA CYS A 59 1.35 7.89 4.76
C CYS A 59 0.39 7.07 5.61
N ASN A 60 0.50 5.74 5.50
CA ASN A 60 -0.20 4.81 6.37
C ASN A 60 0.83 4.16 7.31
N PRO A 61 1.24 4.85 8.40
CA PRO A 61 2.23 4.31 9.32
C PRO A 61 1.71 3.01 9.98
N PRO A 62 2.60 2.15 10.52
CA PRO A 62 2.17 0.97 11.24
C PRO A 62 1.25 1.37 12.40
N PHE A 63 0.00 0.93 12.35
CA PHE A 63 -1.00 1.18 13.39
C PHE A 63 -0.86 0.28 14.63
N HIS A 64 0.14 -0.60 14.65
CA HIS A 64 0.24 -1.68 15.61
C HIS A 64 1.67 -1.83 16.09
N ASP A 65 1.86 -1.76 17.41
CA ASP A 65 3.16 -1.85 18.07
C ASP A 65 3.81 -3.25 17.94
N SER A 66 3.06 -4.23 17.43
CA SER A 66 3.56 -5.58 17.17
C SER A 66 2.78 -6.31 16.08
N ALA A 67 3.42 -7.33 15.49
CA ALA A 67 2.76 -8.25 14.57
C ALA A 67 1.59 -9.01 15.22
N ALA A 68 1.66 -9.27 16.53
CA ALA A 68 0.56 -9.89 17.28
C ALA A 68 -0.67 -8.96 17.33
N ALA A 69 -0.46 -7.68 17.63
CA ALA A 69 -1.53 -6.68 17.61
C ALA A 69 -2.16 -6.52 16.22
N ALA A 70 -1.34 -6.56 15.15
CA ALA A 70 -1.82 -6.55 13.78
C ALA A 70 -2.69 -7.77 13.42
N ARG A 71 -2.30 -8.98 13.87
CA ARG A 71 -3.10 -10.20 13.67
C ARG A 71 -4.42 -10.14 14.42
N ALA A 72 -4.40 -9.77 15.70
CA ALA A 72 -5.62 -9.64 16.50
C ALA A 72 -6.61 -8.63 15.90
N GLY A 73 -6.10 -7.49 15.39
CA GLY A 73 -6.91 -6.51 14.67
C GLY A 73 -7.52 -7.08 13.38
N SER A 74 -6.75 -7.85 12.62
CA SER A 74 -7.20 -8.50 11.39
C SER A 74 -8.27 -9.57 11.63
N GLU A 75 -8.10 -10.40 12.67
CA GLU A 75 -9.09 -11.40 13.07
C GLU A 75 -10.40 -10.76 13.51
N ARG A 76 -10.32 -9.69 14.30
CA ARG A 76 -11.50 -8.92 14.72
C ARG A 76 -12.23 -8.34 13.50
N LYS A 77 -11.50 -7.83 12.50
CA LYS A 77 -12.09 -7.34 11.24
C LYS A 77 -12.79 -8.45 10.47
N ARG A 78 -12.17 -9.63 10.31
CA ARG A 78 -12.79 -10.80 9.65
C ARG A 78 -14.09 -11.22 10.34
N ARG A 79 -14.09 -11.29 11.67
CA ARG A 79 -15.27 -11.61 12.48
C ARG A 79 -16.40 -10.61 12.24
N ASN A 80 -16.09 -9.32 12.23
CA ASN A 80 -17.08 -8.26 12.00
C ASN A 80 -17.65 -8.27 10.57
N LEU A 81 -16.92 -8.83 9.59
CA LEU A 81 -17.38 -8.98 8.21
C LEU A 81 -18.14 -10.30 7.98
N GLY A 82 -18.33 -11.14 9.00
CA GLY A 82 -19.03 -12.42 8.87
C GLY A 82 -18.25 -13.49 8.08
N LEU A 83 -16.94 -13.33 7.93
CA LEU A 83 -16.07 -14.22 7.15
C LEU A 83 -15.47 -15.35 8.03
N ASN A 84 -16.30 -15.93 8.91
CA ASN A 84 -15.94 -17.08 9.75
C ASN A 84 -16.44 -18.39 9.13
#